data_AF-A0A167D9N1-F1
#
_entry.id   AF-A0A167D9N1-F1
#
_cell.length_a   1.000
_cell.length_b   1.000
_cell.length_c   1.000
_cell.angle_alpha   90.00
_cell.angle_beta   90.00
_cell.angle_gamma   90.00
#
_symmetry.space_group_name_H-M   'P 1'
#
loop_
_entity.id
_entity.type
_entity.pdbx_description
1 polymer ?
#
loop_
_entity_poly.entity_id
_entity_poly.type
_entity_poly.pdbx_seq_one_letter_code
_entity_poly.pdbx_strand_id
1 'polypeptide(L)'
;MKSPIGKRKSLTICILSVLAGLPSIGVAAENLANPNKSISLTTTQQQAEIKQVIVEMVNAIDTKQWQKAQSSFANTVFVDYSSMSGQAGSKVAATELIDGWRNLLSKVETHHMLSNFQVSVTGSTAQVFSHVYASHNAQGIEYWDIYGRYVHALENVNGRWQIIEMTFQTHGQKGNLNFLQEASQMSQAKQLSSVISPVMNTVEFLSDGDKIVGNLYLPTDYDASRQYPAVIVSGSWTTVKEQMAGLYANKLAEQGFIALAFDFRSFGQSEGEPRFYENPTQKVADIKSAITYLQSLPMVNNDKIGALGICAGAMYTLIAASQDNRIQSVVTAASWLHDAEADKLFYGGEAGVFEKITQAQQAKRQYQLTGDVAYIPSISTTDINAAMYGPYDYYLNPERGAVPQ
;
A
#
# COMPACT_ATOMS: atom_id res chain seq x y z
N MET A 1 48.72 14.34 -18.82
CA MET A 1 47.97 15.12 -17.82
C MET A 1 47.37 14.15 -16.81
N LYS A 2 47.92 14.11 -15.59
CA LYS A 2 47.42 13.33 -14.45
C LYS A 2 47.41 14.24 -13.24
N SER A 3 46.34 14.24 -12.47
CA SER A 3 46.23 14.84 -11.15
C SER A 3 45.52 13.83 -10.23
N PRO A 4 46.07 13.50 -9.04
CA PRO A 4 45.39 12.69 -8.06
C PRO A 4 44.87 13.49 -6.85
N ILE A 5 43.86 12.86 -6.26
CA ILE A 5 43.03 13.14 -5.09
C ILE A 5 43.82 13.39 -3.80
N GLY A 6 43.37 14.35 -2.98
CA GLY A 6 43.82 14.60 -1.59
C GLY A 6 42.65 14.57 -0.58
N LYS A 7 42.86 13.82 0.51
CA LYS A 7 41.93 13.52 1.62
C LYS A 7 41.60 14.74 2.51
N ARG A 8 40.37 14.82 3.05
CA ARG A 8 39.99 15.74 4.15
C ARG A 8 39.96 15.02 5.50
N LYS A 9 40.48 15.68 6.55
CA LYS A 9 40.42 15.28 7.96
C LYS A 9 39.33 16.08 8.69
N SER A 10 38.69 15.43 9.66
CA SER A 10 37.66 15.94 10.58
C SER A 10 38.25 16.85 11.67
N LEU A 11 37.49 17.86 12.13
CA LEU A 11 37.79 18.64 13.32
C LEU A 11 36.51 18.87 14.15
N THR A 12 36.50 18.31 15.35
CA THR A 12 35.49 18.48 16.41
C THR A 12 35.84 19.72 17.24
N ILE A 13 34.84 20.55 17.59
CA ILE A 13 35.00 21.68 18.52
C ILE A 13 34.07 21.49 19.72
N CYS A 14 34.68 21.36 20.91
CA CYS A 14 34.05 21.52 22.22
C CYS A 14 34.06 23.01 22.62
N ILE A 15 33.01 23.50 23.28
CA ILE A 15 33.04 24.79 24.00
C ILE A 15 32.60 24.57 25.45
N LEU A 16 33.50 24.97 26.35
CA LEU A 16 33.36 24.99 27.81
C LEU A 16 32.49 26.15 28.30
N SER A 17 31.80 25.89 29.41
CA SER A 17 31.13 26.82 30.33
C SER A 17 32.10 27.69 31.13
N VAL A 18 31.77 28.98 31.33
CA VAL A 18 32.30 29.82 32.42
C VAL A 18 31.17 30.67 33.01
N LEU A 19 31.12 30.71 34.34
CA LEU A 19 30.12 31.35 35.21
C LEU A 19 30.86 32.27 36.18
N ALA A 20 30.52 33.57 36.22
CA ALA A 20 30.80 34.58 37.26
C ALA A 20 30.18 35.92 36.77
N GLY A 21 29.53 36.82 37.51
CA GLY A 21 29.23 36.98 38.93
C GLY A 21 29.11 38.49 39.26
N LEU A 22 27.87 39.03 39.32
CA LEU A 22 27.33 40.19 40.11
C LEU A 22 27.92 41.63 39.88
N PRO A 23 27.17 42.75 40.12
CA PRO A 23 26.36 43.04 41.33
C PRO A 23 24.98 43.69 41.16
N SER A 24 24.23 43.63 42.26
CA SER A 24 22.89 44.16 42.54
C SER A 24 22.85 45.68 42.69
N ILE A 25 21.84 46.32 42.09
CA ILE A 25 21.38 47.67 42.46
C ILE A 25 19.87 47.59 42.68
N GLY A 26 19.44 47.89 43.91
CA GLY A 26 18.04 47.97 44.28
C GLY A 26 17.39 49.26 43.78
N VAL A 27 16.14 49.15 43.34
CA VAL A 27 15.21 50.28 43.27
C VAL A 27 13.95 49.87 44.02
N ALA A 28 13.48 50.81 44.83
CA ALA A 28 12.55 50.66 45.92
C ALA A 28 11.18 50.10 45.53
N ALA A 29 10.63 49.28 46.42
CA ALA A 29 9.23 48.90 46.44
C ALA A 29 8.41 50.04 47.05
N GLU A 30 7.49 50.60 46.28
CA GLU A 30 6.29 51.24 46.79
C GLU A 30 5.07 50.83 45.95
N ASN A 31 4.28 49.93 46.55
CA ASN A 31 2.83 49.97 46.65
C ASN A 31 1.98 50.20 45.39
N LEU A 32 1.32 49.14 44.91
CA LEU A 32 -0.11 48.87 45.17
C LEU A 32 -0.56 47.69 44.29
N ALA A 33 -0.65 46.51 44.91
CA ALA A 33 -1.39 45.40 44.34
C ALA A 33 -2.87 45.78 44.29
N ASN A 34 -3.38 46.02 43.08
CA ASN A 34 -4.80 46.05 42.80
C ASN A 34 -5.16 44.74 42.07
N PRO A 35 -5.80 43.75 42.73
CA PRO A 35 -5.97 42.41 42.18
C PRO A 35 -7.06 42.30 41.07
N ASN A 36 -7.63 43.42 40.60
CA ASN A 36 -8.71 43.43 39.60
C ASN A 36 -8.41 44.28 38.36
N LYS A 37 -7.22 44.15 37.78
CA LYS A 37 -6.97 44.66 36.43
C LYS A 37 -6.95 43.48 35.46
N SER A 38 -8.11 43.16 34.90
CA SER A 38 -8.17 42.37 33.66
C SER A 38 -7.31 43.12 32.63
N ILE A 39 -6.14 42.58 32.31
CA ILE A 39 -5.25 43.19 31.32
C ILE A 39 -5.95 43.02 29.97
N SER A 40 -6.65 44.05 29.51
CA SER A 40 -7.17 44.07 28.15
C SER A 40 -5.97 44.12 27.21
N LEU A 41 -5.80 43.09 26.40
CA LEU A 41 -4.73 43.02 25.40
C LEU A 41 -4.85 44.21 24.44
N THR A 42 -3.70 44.73 24.03
CA THR A 42 -3.66 45.66 22.90
C THR A 42 -4.13 44.95 21.63
N THR A 43 -4.70 45.68 20.68
CA THR A 43 -5.17 45.09 19.40
C THR A 43 -4.05 44.31 18.69
N THR A 44 -2.81 44.81 18.73
CA THR A 44 -1.65 44.11 18.17
C THR A 44 -1.36 42.77 18.86
N GLN A 45 -1.49 42.71 20.19
CA GLN A 45 -1.34 41.46 20.94
C GLN A 45 -2.46 40.46 20.61
N GLN A 46 -3.71 40.92 20.53
CA GLN A 46 -4.84 40.07 20.12
C GLN A 46 -4.62 39.51 18.71
N GLN A 47 -4.18 40.34 17.76
CA GLN A 47 -3.88 39.90 16.40
C GLN A 47 -2.78 38.83 16.36
N ALA A 48 -1.75 38.96 17.20
CA ALA A 48 -0.69 37.96 17.32
C ALA A 48 -1.21 36.63 17.89
N GLU A 49 -2.02 36.67 18.95
CA GLU A 49 -2.64 35.49 19.55
C GLU A 49 -3.56 34.77 18.56
N ILE A 50 -4.42 35.51 17.86
CA ILE A 50 -5.33 34.96 16.84
C ILE A 50 -4.54 34.28 15.72
N LYS A 51 -3.49 34.93 15.23
CA LYS A 51 -2.59 34.34 14.22
C LYS A 51 -1.96 33.06 14.74
N GLN A 52 -1.53 33.06 16.00
CA GLN A 52 -0.88 31.91 16.63
C GLN A 52 -1.81 30.70 16.66
N VAL A 53 -3.12 30.86 16.95
CA VAL A 53 -4.10 29.77 16.92
C VAL A 53 -4.12 29.04 15.56
N ILE A 54 -4.11 29.79 14.45
CA ILE A 54 -4.16 29.23 13.10
C ILE A 54 -2.83 28.53 12.74
N VAL A 55 -1.70 29.14 13.11
CA VAL A 55 -0.38 28.55 12.87
C VAL A 55 -0.20 27.25 13.67
N GLU A 56 -0.65 27.24 14.93
CA GLU A 56 -0.58 26.05 15.77
C GLU A 56 -1.49 24.93 15.29
N MET A 57 -2.68 25.25 14.80
CA MET A 57 -3.59 24.29 14.17
C MET A 57 -2.89 23.56 13.02
N VAL A 58 -2.32 24.32 12.09
CA VAL A 58 -1.65 23.77 10.91
C VAL A 58 -0.42 22.94 11.29
N ASN A 59 0.43 23.45 12.19
CA ASN A 59 1.59 22.71 12.67
C ASN A 59 1.19 21.41 13.38
N ALA A 60 0.08 21.42 14.13
CA ALA A 60 -0.44 20.23 14.78
C ALA A 60 -0.95 19.20 13.76
N ILE A 61 -1.57 19.63 12.67
CA ILE A 61 -2.00 18.74 11.57
C ILE A 61 -0.78 18.10 10.88
N ASP A 62 0.24 18.90 10.53
CA ASP A 62 1.43 18.40 9.85
C ASP A 62 2.23 17.41 10.73
N THR A 63 2.29 17.67 12.03
CA THR A 63 2.94 16.79 13.01
C THR A 63 2.04 15.72 13.61
N LYS A 64 0.80 15.57 13.10
CA LYS A 64 -0.19 14.57 13.53
C LYS A 64 -0.55 14.64 15.02
N GLN A 65 -0.47 15.82 15.64
CA GLN A 65 -0.89 16.10 17.02
C GLN A 65 -2.38 16.42 17.08
N TRP A 66 -3.23 15.41 16.88
CA TRP A 66 -4.68 15.59 16.67
C TRP A 66 -5.41 16.29 17.82
N GLN A 67 -5.08 15.98 19.08
CA GLN A 67 -5.68 16.65 20.24
C GLN A 67 -5.33 18.14 20.27
N LYS A 68 -4.11 18.50 19.87
CA LYS A 68 -3.68 19.90 19.78
C LYS A 68 -4.40 20.61 18.63
N ALA A 69 -4.52 19.98 17.47
CA ALA A 69 -5.29 20.51 16.35
C ALA A 69 -6.76 20.75 16.73
N GLN A 70 -7.39 19.79 17.42
CA GLN A 70 -8.77 19.93 17.90
C GLN A 70 -8.95 21.11 18.86
N SER A 71 -7.95 21.39 19.72
CA SER A 71 -8.02 22.47 20.71
C SER A 71 -8.08 23.87 20.09
N SER A 72 -7.70 24.02 18.81
CA SER A 72 -7.81 25.27 18.07
C SER A 72 -9.25 25.61 17.66
N PHE A 73 -10.18 24.66 17.72
CA PHE A 73 -11.57 24.83 17.27
C PHE A 73 -12.55 24.98 18.43
N ALA A 74 -13.68 25.62 18.16
CA ALA A 74 -14.87 25.50 19.00
C ALA A 74 -15.50 24.10 18.85
N ASN A 75 -16.38 23.70 19.77
CA ASN A 75 -17.01 22.37 19.74
C ASN A 75 -17.73 22.07 18.41
N THR A 76 -18.32 23.10 17.81
CA THR A 76 -18.94 23.07 16.49
C THR A 76 -18.29 24.13 15.62
N VAL A 77 -17.90 23.75 14.41
CA VAL A 77 -17.21 24.60 13.45
C VAL A 77 -17.91 24.51 12.09
N PHE A 78 -18.09 25.64 11.42
CA PHE A 78 -18.47 25.65 10.01
C PHE A 78 -17.22 25.44 9.14
N VAL A 79 -17.26 24.44 8.27
CA VAL A 79 -16.14 24.12 7.38
C VAL A 79 -16.63 24.15 5.93
N ASP A 80 -15.90 24.87 5.09
CA ASP A 80 -16.20 25.00 3.67
C ASP A 80 -14.97 24.72 2.81
N TYR A 81 -15.03 23.57 2.14
CA TYR A 81 -14.07 23.13 1.12
C TYR A 81 -14.70 23.09 -0.28
N SER A 82 -15.85 23.75 -0.50
CA SER A 82 -16.62 23.69 -1.74
C SER A 82 -15.81 24.09 -2.97
N SER A 83 -14.88 25.03 -2.83
CA SER A 83 -13.98 25.43 -3.91
C SER A 83 -13.03 24.31 -4.38
N MET A 84 -12.82 23.28 -3.54
CA MET A 84 -12.00 22.11 -3.82
C MET A 84 -12.84 20.89 -4.19
N SER A 85 -13.92 20.62 -3.44
CA SER A 85 -14.70 19.38 -3.55
C SER A 85 -16.01 19.50 -4.32
N GLY A 86 -16.48 20.73 -4.58
CA GLY A 86 -17.82 21.01 -5.10
C GLY A 86 -18.97 20.76 -4.11
N GLN A 87 -18.68 20.24 -2.91
CA GLN A 87 -19.68 19.98 -1.87
C GLN A 87 -19.89 21.23 -1.02
N ALA A 88 -21.15 21.55 -0.72
CA ALA A 88 -21.48 22.71 0.10
C ALA A 88 -20.86 22.61 1.50
N GLY A 89 -20.38 23.74 2.02
CA GLY A 89 -19.90 23.83 3.39
C GLY A 89 -20.97 23.47 4.43
N SER A 90 -20.55 22.96 5.57
CA SER A 90 -21.46 22.48 6.62
C SER A 90 -20.90 22.72 8.03
N LYS A 91 -21.79 22.72 9.02
CA LYS A 91 -21.40 22.72 10.43
C LYS A 91 -21.16 21.29 10.89
N VAL A 92 -20.00 21.05 11.48
CA VAL A 92 -19.58 19.74 12.00
C VAL A 92 -19.05 19.86 13.42
N ALA A 93 -19.05 18.76 14.16
CA ALA A 93 -18.34 18.72 15.43
C ALA A 93 -16.83 18.78 15.18
N ALA A 94 -16.08 19.52 16.00
CA ALA A 94 -14.62 19.55 15.86
C ALA A 94 -13.99 18.16 16.00
N THR A 95 -14.56 17.28 16.83
CA THR A 95 -14.13 15.89 16.94
C THR A 95 -14.27 15.13 15.61
N GLU A 96 -15.40 15.30 14.93
CA GLU A 96 -15.67 14.64 13.65
C GLU A 96 -14.74 15.15 12.54
N LEU A 97 -14.51 16.47 12.49
CA LEU A 97 -13.57 17.09 11.56
C LEU A 97 -12.15 16.52 11.73
N ILE A 98 -11.66 16.50 12.97
CA ILE A 98 -10.31 16.05 13.31
C ILE A 98 -10.16 14.56 13.09
N ASP A 99 -11.17 13.76 13.41
CA ASP A 99 -11.17 12.32 13.13
C ASP A 99 -11.13 12.05 11.62
N GLY A 100 -11.86 12.84 10.81
CA GLY A 100 -11.79 12.81 9.36
C GLY A 100 -10.38 13.05 8.82
N TRP A 101 -9.72 14.13 9.28
CA TRP A 101 -8.33 14.41 8.91
C TRP A 101 -7.35 13.36 9.40
N ARG A 102 -7.50 12.87 10.64
CA ARG A 102 -6.65 11.81 11.20
C ARG A 102 -6.69 10.56 10.33
N ASN A 103 -7.89 10.15 9.93
CA ASN A 103 -8.08 8.95 9.13
C ASN A 103 -7.48 9.14 7.73
N LEU A 104 -7.84 10.23 7.05
CA LEU A 104 -7.36 10.54 5.70
C LEU A 104 -5.83 10.68 5.64
N LEU A 105 -5.24 11.34 6.63
CA LEU A 105 -3.82 11.69 6.64
C LEU A 105 -2.93 10.68 7.39
N SER A 106 -3.47 9.51 7.74
CA SER A 106 -2.76 8.51 8.57
C SER A 106 -1.46 7.99 7.95
N LYS A 107 -1.36 8.01 6.62
CA LYS A 107 -0.17 7.63 5.83
C LYS A 107 0.29 8.74 4.88
N VAL A 108 -0.19 9.96 5.10
CA VAL A 108 0.11 11.11 4.25
C VAL A 108 0.98 12.07 5.04
N GLU A 109 2.17 12.35 4.52
CA GLU A 109 2.99 13.47 4.96
C GLU A 109 2.42 14.75 4.38
N THR A 110 2.23 15.76 5.23
CA THR A 110 1.70 17.06 4.84
C THR A 110 2.63 18.17 5.28
N HIS A 111 2.70 19.22 4.47
CA HIS A 111 3.39 20.45 4.84
C HIS A 111 2.60 21.68 4.37
N HIS A 112 2.20 22.51 5.31
CA HIS A 112 1.44 23.72 5.05
C HIS A 112 2.26 24.97 5.36
N MET A 113 2.38 25.84 4.36
CA MET A 113 3.02 27.14 4.48
C MET A 113 1.96 28.24 4.46
N LEU A 114 1.79 28.93 5.58
CA LEU A 114 0.88 30.06 5.70
C LEU A 114 1.62 31.39 5.56
N SER A 115 1.03 32.33 4.82
CA SER A 115 1.59 33.68 4.67
C SER A 115 0.50 34.76 4.56
N ASN A 116 0.92 36.02 4.46
CA ASN A 116 0.05 37.16 4.14
C ASN A 116 -1.20 37.28 5.03
N PHE A 117 -1.00 37.16 6.34
CA PHE A 117 -2.08 37.26 7.31
C PHE A 117 -2.68 38.66 7.36
N GLN A 118 -4.00 38.74 7.27
CA GLN A 118 -4.80 39.93 7.57
C GLN A 118 -5.77 39.58 8.68
N VAL A 119 -5.64 40.24 9.84
CA VAL A 119 -6.44 39.95 11.04
C VAL A 119 -7.26 41.18 11.41
N SER A 120 -8.58 41.04 11.38
CA SER A 120 -9.54 42.05 11.82
C SER A 120 -10.23 41.57 13.10
N VAL A 121 -10.18 42.37 14.16
CA VAL A 121 -10.76 42.03 15.48
C VAL A 121 -11.93 42.97 15.76
N THR A 122 -13.06 42.44 16.21
CA THR A 122 -14.25 43.22 16.61
C THR A 122 -14.84 42.63 17.88
N GLY A 123 -14.56 43.28 19.02
CA GLY A 123 -14.98 42.79 20.33
C GLY A 123 -14.38 41.41 20.64
N SER A 124 -15.24 40.42 20.88
CA SER A 124 -14.87 39.03 21.13
C SER A 124 -14.78 38.17 19.86
N THR A 125 -14.85 38.77 18.66
CA THR A 125 -14.79 38.04 17.39
C THR A 125 -13.63 38.52 16.53
N ALA A 126 -13.16 37.66 15.63
CA ALA A 126 -12.12 38.02 14.67
C ALA A 126 -12.34 37.32 13.33
N GLN A 127 -11.92 37.98 12.26
CA GLN A 127 -11.81 37.41 10.92
C GLN A 127 -10.35 37.42 10.49
N VAL A 128 -9.89 36.31 9.93
CA VAL A 128 -8.52 36.15 9.46
C VAL A 128 -8.48 35.65 8.05
N PHE A 129 -7.72 36.34 7.22
CA PHE A 129 -7.33 35.86 5.89
C PHE A 129 -5.86 35.46 5.91
N SER A 130 -5.54 34.33 5.29
CA SER A 130 -4.15 33.93 5.05
C SER A 130 -4.02 33.23 3.71
N HIS A 131 -2.88 33.39 3.05
CA HIS A 131 -2.51 32.53 1.93
C HIS A 131 -1.99 31.21 2.47
N VAL A 132 -2.21 30.14 1.69
CA VAL A 132 -1.68 28.81 1.99
C VAL A 132 -1.12 28.16 0.74
N TYR A 133 0.01 27.48 0.91
CA TYR A 133 0.49 26.42 0.05
C TYR A 133 0.55 25.14 0.88
N ALA A 134 -0.10 24.07 0.44
CA ALA A 134 -0.11 22.78 1.12
C ALA A 134 0.40 21.69 0.18
N SER A 135 1.41 20.94 0.64
CA SER A 135 1.98 19.80 -0.09
C SER A 135 1.64 18.49 0.61
N HIS A 136 1.33 17.46 -0.18
CA HIS A 136 0.90 16.14 0.28
C HIS A 136 1.71 15.05 -0.43
N ASN A 137 2.23 14.11 0.35
CA ASN A 137 3.00 12.98 -0.15
C ASN A 137 2.61 11.69 0.58
N ALA A 138 2.54 10.58 -0.14
CA ALA A 138 2.27 9.26 0.42
C ALA A 138 3.03 8.19 -0.37
N GLN A 139 3.50 7.14 0.31
CA GLN A 139 4.26 6.08 -0.35
C GLN A 139 3.43 5.39 -1.44
N GLY A 140 3.93 5.43 -2.68
CA GLY A 140 3.27 4.81 -3.83
C GLY A 140 2.18 5.66 -4.49
N ILE A 141 1.95 6.89 -4.03
CA ILE A 141 1.05 7.86 -4.68
C ILE A 141 1.91 9.06 -5.13
N GLU A 142 1.73 9.51 -6.37
CA GLU A 142 2.38 10.74 -6.85
C GLU A 142 1.87 11.97 -6.07
N TYR A 143 2.77 12.90 -5.71
CA TYR A 143 2.47 14.04 -4.84
C TYR A 143 1.30 14.92 -5.31
N TRP A 144 0.71 15.66 -4.37
CA TRP A 144 -0.31 16.66 -4.64
C TRP A 144 -0.11 17.95 -3.86
N ASP A 145 -0.03 19.05 -4.60
CA ASP A 145 0.07 20.39 -4.04
C ASP A 145 -1.20 21.18 -4.34
N ILE A 146 -1.67 21.91 -3.34
CA ILE A 146 -2.82 22.81 -3.46
C ILE A 146 -2.52 24.14 -2.81
N TYR A 147 -2.94 25.22 -3.45
CA TYR A 147 -2.70 26.56 -2.95
C TYR A 147 -3.89 27.48 -3.13
N GLY A 148 -4.00 28.43 -2.21
CA GLY A 148 -5.10 29.37 -2.23
C GLY A 148 -5.16 30.25 -1.00
N ARG A 149 -6.36 30.49 -0.51
CA ARG A 149 -6.62 31.37 0.62
C ARG A 149 -7.51 30.70 1.65
N TYR A 150 -7.12 30.78 2.92
CA TYR A 150 -7.99 30.49 4.03
C TYR A 150 -8.73 31.75 4.49
N VAL A 151 -9.98 31.57 4.89
CA VAL A 151 -10.79 32.54 5.63
C VAL A 151 -11.24 31.87 6.92
N HIS A 152 -10.81 32.40 8.05
CA HIS A 152 -11.22 31.92 9.37
C HIS A 152 -12.06 32.97 10.08
N ALA A 153 -13.09 32.52 10.81
CA ALA A 153 -13.72 33.30 11.86
C ALA A 153 -13.36 32.67 13.22
N LEU A 154 -13.02 33.51 14.20
CA LEU A 154 -12.70 33.10 15.55
C LEU A 154 -13.56 33.84 16.56
N GLU A 155 -13.82 33.18 17.68
CA GLU A 155 -14.49 33.75 18.84
C GLU A 155 -13.61 33.58 20.08
N ASN A 156 -13.56 34.60 20.93
CA ASN A 156 -12.90 34.55 22.22
C ASN A 156 -13.89 34.11 23.30
N VAL A 157 -13.72 32.89 23.79
CA VAL A 157 -14.53 32.31 24.87
C VAL A 157 -13.64 32.16 26.10
N ASN A 158 -13.98 32.88 27.17
CA ASN A 158 -13.24 32.86 28.45
C ASN A 158 -11.74 33.14 28.30
N GLY A 159 -11.36 34.10 27.46
CA GLY A 159 -9.97 34.50 27.26
C GLY A 159 -9.22 33.62 26.26
N ARG A 160 -9.88 32.68 25.58
CA ARG A 160 -9.25 31.81 24.56
C ARG A 160 -9.92 31.97 23.21
N TRP A 161 -9.13 32.26 22.19
CA TRP A 161 -9.58 32.31 20.80
C TRP A 161 -9.75 30.89 20.25
N GLN A 162 -10.90 30.64 19.62
CA GLN A 162 -11.23 29.37 18.99
C GLN A 162 -11.78 29.61 17.59
N ILE A 163 -11.43 28.74 16.65
CA ILE A 163 -11.93 28.78 15.28
C ILE A 163 -13.38 28.27 15.28
N ILE A 164 -14.29 29.13 14.83
CA ILE A 164 -15.73 28.84 14.66
C ILE A 164 -16.11 28.64 13.20
N GLU A 165 -15.32 29.18 12.26
CA GLU A 165 -15.49 28.96 10.83
C GLU A 165 -14.13 28.83 10.13
N MET A 166 -14.04 27.92 9.17
CA MET A 166 -12.87 27.73 8.31
C MET A 166 -13.30 27.46 6.87
N THR A 167 -12.97 28.38 5.98
CA THR A 167 -13.21 28.24 4.54
C THR A 167 -11.89 28.20 3.79
N PHE A 168 -11.73 27.24 2.90
CA PHE A 168 -10.62 27.20 1.95
C PHE A 168 -11.09 27.58 0.55
N GLN A 169 -10.41 28.54 -0.06
CA GLN A 169 -10.62 29.02 -1.42
C GLN A 169 -9.45 28.58 -2.30
N THR A 170 -9.65 27.52 -3.07
CA THR A 170 -8.66 26.97 -4.00
C THR A 170 -8.39 27.96 -5.14
N HIS A 171 -7.12 28.27 -5.37
CA HIS A 171 -6.68 29.07 -6.52
C HIS A 171 -5.99 28.20 -7.59
N GLY A 172 -5.39 27.08 -7.19
CA GLY A 172 -4.82 26.11 -8.12
C GLY A 172 -4.27 24.87 -7.41
N GLN A 173 -3.96 23.86 -8.22
CA GLN A 173 -3.47 22.55 -7.82
C GLN A 173 -2.35 22.09 -8.77
N LYS A 174 -1.43 21.26 -8.28
CA LYS A 174 -0.36 20.62 -9.08
C LYS A 174 -0.16 19.16 -8.63
N GLY A 175 0.33 18.33 -9.54
CA GLY A 175 0.54 16.90 -9.29
C GLY A 175 -0.74 16.08 -9.46
N ASN A 176 -0.90 15.03 -8.66
CA ASN A 176 -2.00 14.07 -8.78
C ASN A 176 -3.32 14.64 -8.23
N LEU A 177 -4.28 14.94 -9.10
CA LEU A 177 -5.60 15.45 -8.69
C LEU A 177 -6.51 14.38 -8.04
N ASN A 178 -6.17 13.10 -8.16
CA ASN A 178 -6.87 11.99 -7.51
C ASN A 178 -6.25 11.60 -6.16
N PHE A 179 -5.25 12.34 -5.67
CA PHE A 179 -4.48 12.02 -4.47
C PHE A 179 -5.36 11.70 -3.26
N LEU A 180 -6.38 12.54 -2.97
CA LEU A 180 -7.25 12.33 -1.81
C LEU A 180 -8.07 11.04 -1.92
N GLN A 181 -8.48 10.65 -3.13
CA GLN A 181 -9.20 9.41 -3.38
C GLN A 181 -8.28 8.20 -3.15
N GLU A 182 -7.07 8.23 -3.70
CA GLU A 182 -6.06 7.17 -3.54
C GLU A 182 -5.60 7.05 -2.07
N ALA A 183 -5.37 8.16 -1.39
CA ALA A 183 -5.02 8.21 0.03
C ALA A 183 -6.14 7.66 0.93
N SER A 184 -7.41 7.95 0.59
CA SER A 184 -8.57 7.39 1.27
C SER A 184 -8.64 5.88 1.08
N GLN A 185 -8.39 5.36 -0.12
CA GLN A 185 -8.32 3.91 -0.39
C GLN A 185 -7.18 3.24 0.39
N MET A 186 -6.00 3.87 0.47
CA MET A 186 -4.89 3.37 1.29
C MET A 186 -5.21 3.29 2.78
N SER A 187 -5.99 4.23 3.30
CA SER A 187 -6.42 4.29 4.70
C SER A 187 -7.54 3.28 4.99
N GLN A 188 -8.51 3.12 4.09
CA GLN A 188 -9.60 2.15 4.20
C GLN A 188 -9.12 0.70 4.09
N ALA A 189 -8.13 0.42 3.25
CA ALA A 189 -7.52 -0.91 3.14
C ALA A 189 -6.96 -1.42 4.49
N LYS A 190 -6.54 -0.52 5.40
CA LYS A 190 -6.09 -0.89 6.76
C LYS A 190 -7.27 -1.14 7.71
N GLN A 191 -8.37 -0.42 7.56
CA GLN A 191 -9.55 -0.56 8.43
C GLN A 191 -10.33 -1.86 8.14
N LEU A 192 -10.36 -2.31 6.89
CA LEU A 192 -10.90 -3.62 6.51
C LEU A 192 -9.92 -4.78 6.83
N SER A 193 -8.61 -4.62 6.56
CA SER A 193 -7.63 -5.69 6.85
C SER A 193 -7.28 -5.88 8.33
N SER A 194 -7.57 -4.91 9.20
CA SER A 194 -7.36 -5.07 10.65
C SER A 194 -8.55 -5.67 11.39
N VAL A 195 -9.70 -5.82 10.73
CA VAL A 195 -10.92 -6.32 11.37
C VAL A 195 -11.31 -7.70 10.85
N ILE A 196 -11.03 -8.06 9.59
CA ILE A 196 -11.30 -9.40 9.08
C ILE A 196 -10.30 -9.76 7.96
N SER A 197 -9.34 -10.63 8.25
CA SER A 197 -8.52 -11.27 7.21
C SER A 197 -9.24 -12.51 6.69
N PRO A 198 -9.13 -12.86 5.39
CA PRO A 198 -9.61 -14.13 4.86
C PRO A 198 -9.07 -15.29 5.70
N VAL A 199 -9.93 -16.26 6.02
CA VAL A 199 -9.50 -17.49 6.67
C VAL A 199 -8.81 -18.36 5.62
N MET A 200 -7.54 -18.67 5.85
CA MET A 200 -6.76 -19.56 4.99
C MET A 200 -6.65 -20.94 5.66
N ASN A 201 -7.07 -21.97 4.94
CA ASN A 201 -6.94 -23.37 5.35
C ASN A 201 -6.03 -24.10 4.37
N THR A 202 -5.02 -24.82 4.88
CA THR A 202 -4.26 -25.77 4.06
C THR A 202 -5.14 -26.98 3.75
N VAL A 203 -5.13 -27.39 2.48
CA VAL A 203 -5.97 -28.47 1.95
C VAL A 203 -5.14 -29.41 1.09
N GLU A 204 -5.59 -30.65 0.99
CA GLU A 204 -4.95 -31.69 0.19
C GLU A 204 -5.98 -32.36 -0.72
N PHE A 205 -5.61 -32.65 -1.95
CA PHE A 205 -6.41 -33.42 -2.89
C PHE A 205 -5.52 -34.27 -3.81
N LEU A 206 -6.10 -35.21 -4.55
CA LEU A 206 -5.34 -36.09 -5.44
C LEU A 206 -5.38 -35.59 -6.88
N SER A 207 -4.27 -35.77 -7.59
CA SER A 207 -4.16 -35.58 -9.04
C SER A 207 -3.33 -36.71 -9.64
N ASP A 208 -3.97 -37.57 -10.43
CA ASP A 208 -3.39 -38.82 -10.96
C ASP A 208 -2.70 -39.72 -9.91
N GLY A 209 -3.15 -39.66 -8.66
CA GLY A 209 -2.61 -40.45 -7.56
C GLY A 209 -1.55 -39.73 -6.71
N ASP A 210 -1.00 -38.61 -7.20
CA ASP A 210 -0.11 -37.76 -6.40
C ASP A 210 -0.93 -36.81 -5.53
N LYS A 211 -0.47 -36.58 -4.30
CA LYS A 211 -1.07 -35.58 -3.42
C LYS A 211 -0.67 -34.16 -3.82
N ILE A 212 -1.67 -33.31 -3.98
CA ILE A 212 -1.55 -31.89 -4.26
C ILE A 212 -1.91 -31.10 -3.01
N VAL A 213 -1.05 -30.15 -2.62
CA VAL A 213 -1.23 -29.30 -1.45
C VAL A 213 -1.59 -27.88 -1.89
N GLY A 214 -2.65 -27.33 -1.28
CA GLY A 214 -3.14 -25.99 -1.57
C GLY A 214 -3.52 -25.20 -0.33
N ASN A 215 -3.75 -23.91 -0.53
CA ASN A 215 -4.28 -22.98 0.44
C ASN A 215 -5.65 -22.50 -0.07
N LEU A 216 -6.71 -22.87 0.66
CA LEU A 216 -8.08 -22.45 0.42
C LEU A 216 -8.38 -21.20 1.23
N TYR A 217 -8.62 -20.10 0.54
CA TYR A 217 -8.97 -18.81 1.12
C TYR A 217 -10.50 -18.65 1.10
N LEU A 218 -11.06 -18.41 2.27
CA LEU A 218 -12.49 -18.14 2.44
C LEU A 218 -12.75 -16.63 2.51
N PRO A 219 -13.91 -16.15 2.01
CA PRO A 219 -14.33 -14.77 2.17
C PRO A 219 -14.21 -14.27 3.62
N THR A 220 -13.93 -12.98 3.79
CA THR A 220 -13.89 -12.36 5.11
C THR A 220 -15.23 -12.48 5.83
N ASP A 221 -16.34 -12.33 5.11
CA ASP A 221 -17.71 -12.52 5.59
C ASP A 221 -18.24 -13.95 5.38
N TYR A 222 -17.37 -14.96 5.49
CA TYR A 222 -17.75 -16.35 5.26
C TYR A 222 -18.91 -16.80 6.15
N ASP A 223 -19.93 -17.35 5.51
CA ASP A 223 -21.13 -17.91 6.11
C ASP A 223 -21.33 -19.33 5.54
N ALA A 224 -21.23 -20.33 6.41
CA ALA A 224 -21.34 -21.74 6.04
C ALA A 224 -22.72 -22.13 5.48
N SER A 225 -23.74 -21.28 5.60
CA SER A 225 -25.07 -21.50 5.01
C SER A 225 -25.17 -21.06 3.54
N ARG A 226 -24.17 -20.32 3.03
CA ARG A 226 -24.14 -19.77 1.68
C ARG A 226 -23.21 -20.57 0.77
N GLN A 227 -23.50 -20.52 -0.53
CA GLN A 227 -22.58 -20.95 -1.57
C GLN A 227 -21.93 -19.75 -2.26
N TYR A 228 -20.65 -19.85 -2.56
CA TYR A 228 -19.83 -18.78 -3.10
C TYR A 228 -19.31 -19.11 -4.50
N PRO A 229 -19.11 -18.11 -5.37
CA PRO A 229 -18.29 -18.30 -6.56
C PRO A 229 -16.87 -18.68 -6.15
N ALA A 230 -16.23 -19.55 -6.91
CA ALA A 230 -14.90 -20.04 -6.60
C ALA A 230 -13.90 -19.80 -7.73
N VAL A 231 -12.63 -19.60 -7.39
CA VAL A 231 -11.56 -19.35 -8.34
C VAL A 231 -10.34 -20.20 -8.03
N ILE A 232 -9.88 -20.98 -9.01
CA ILE A 232 -8.55 -21.60 -8.96
C ILE A 232 -7.51 -20.56 -9.36
N VAL A 233 -6.43 -20.42 -8.59
CA VAL A 233 -5.32 -19.49 -8.89
C VAL A 233 -4.04 -20.27 -9.15
N SER A 234 -3.63 -20.29 -10.42
CA SER A 234 -2.43 -21.00 -10.89
C SER A 234 -1.23 -20.06 -10.95
N GLY A 235 -0.15 -20.45 -10.26
CA GLY A 235 1.14 -19.75 -10.29
C GLY A 235 1.90 -19.87 -11.61
N SER A 236 3.07 -19.23 -11.66
CA SER A 236 4.00 -19.24 -12.80
C SER A 236 4.81 -20.55 -12.86
N TRP A 237 5.78 -20.62 -13.79
CA TRP A 237 6.77 -21.68 -13.85
C TRP A 237 7.53 -21.82 -12.53
N THR A 238 7.62 -23.05 -12.04
CA THR A 238 8.38 -23.41 -10.83
C THR A 238 7.98 -22.71 -9.53
N THR A 239 6.88 -21.95 -9.52
CA THR A 239 6.45 -21.20 -8.33
C THR A 239 5.55 -22.03 -7.42
N VAL A 240 5.51 -21.64 -6.16
CA VAL A 240 4.68 -22.23 -5.10
C VAL A 240 3.52 -21.31 -4.72
N LYS A 241 2.51 -21.86 -4.05
CA LYS A 241 1.28 -21.16 -3.63
C LYS A 241 1.55 -20.01 -2.68
N GLU A 242 2.66 -20.02 -1.92
CA GLU A 242 3.06 -18.93 -1.04
C GLU A 242 3.54 -17.67 -1.78
N GLN A 243 3.81 -17.76 -3.09
CA GLN A 243 4.22 -16.63 -3.93
C GLN A 243 2.98 -15.89 -4.50
N MET A 244 3.02 -15.50 -5.77
CA MET A 244 2.01 -14.65 -6.39
C MET A 244 0.61 -15.30 -6.37
N ALA A 245 0.52 -16.63 -6.47
CA ALA A 245 -0.76 -17.32 -6.51
C ALA A 245 -1.55 -17.09 -5.20
N GLY A 246 -0.89 -17.24 -4.04
CA GLY A 246 -1.51 -16.98 -2.74
C GLY A 246 -1.89 -15.52 -2.54
N LEU A 247 -1.07 -14.58 -3.03
CA LEU A 247 -1.42 -13.15 -2.99
C LEU A 247 -2.71 -12.85 -3.76
N TYR A 248 -2.82 -13.34 -5.00
CA TYR A 248 -4.03 -13.16 -5.80
C TYR A 248 -5.23 -13.88 -5.20
N ALA A 249 -5.06 -15.12 -4.70
CA ALA A 249 -6.11 -15.88 -4.05
C ALA A 249 -6.65 -15.16 -2.81
N ASN A 250 -5.76 -14.64 -1.96
CA ASN A 250 -6.14 -13.85 -0.79
C ASN A 250 -6.93 -12.60 -1.19
N LYS A 251 -6.47 -11.87 -2.23
CA LYS A 251 -7.19 -10.69 -2.74
C LYS A 251 -8.55 -11.02 -3.33
N LEU A 252 -8.70 -12.16 -4.00
CA LEU A 252 -10.00 -12.61 -4.49
C LEU A 252 -10.93 -12.99 -3.32
N ALA A 253 -10.40 -13.60 -2.26
CA ALA A 253 -11.19 -13.90 -1.07
C ALA A 253 -11.68 -12.64 -0.35
N GLU A 254 -10.86 -11.58 -0.27
CA GLU A 254 -11.30 -10.25 0.21
C GLU A 254 -12.48 -9.68 -0.62
N GLN A 255 -12.68 -10.14 -1.86
CA GLN A 255 -13.77 -9.73 -2.75
C GLN A 255 -14.96 -10.71 -2.78
N GLY A 256 -15.03 -11.66 -1.84
CA GLY A 256 -16.18 -12.56 -1.69
C GLY A 256 -16.11 -13.86 -2.50
N PHE A 257 -14.92 -14.26 -2.96
CA PHE A 257 -14.71 -15.54 -3.64
C PHE A 257 -14.12 -16.58 -2.70
N ILE A 258 -14.46 -17.86 -2.92
CA ILE A 258 -13.59 -18.95 -2.44
C ILE A 258 -12.42 -19.04 -3.41
N ALA A 259 -11.18 -18.89 -2.95
CA ALA A 259 -10.02 -18.93 -3.83
C ALA A 259 -9.06 -20.05 -3.41
N LEU A 260 -8.56 -20.81 -4.37
CA LEU A 260 -7.60 -21.90 -4.12
C LEU A 260 -6.30 -21.63 -4.90
N ALA A 261 -5.23 -21.35 -4.17
CA ALA A 261 -3.86 -21.40 -4.70
C ALA A 261 -3.24 -22.74 -4.31
N PHE A 262 -2.54 -23.41 -5.23
CA PHE A 262 -1.97 -24.72 -4.96
C PHE A 262 -0.59 -24.89 -5.60
N ASP A 263 0.20 -25.81 -5.04
CA ASP A 263 1.48 -26.21 -5.61
C ASP A 263 1.22 -27.24 -6.69
N PHE A 264 1.68 -27.00 -7.92
CA PHE A 264 1.64 -28.04 -8.96
C PHE A 264 2.41 -29.30 -8.52
N ARG A 265 2.05 -30.46 -9.08
CA ARG A 265 2.80 -31.68 -8.79
C ARG A 265 4.29 -31.51 -9.08
N SER A 266 5.13 -32.18 -8.31
CA SER A 266 6.59 -32.03 -8.28
C SER A 266 7.13 -30.69 -7.73
N PHE A 267 6.27 -29.76 -7.29
CA PHE A 267 6.67 -28.46 -6.73
C PHE A 267 6.16 -28.27 -5.30
N GLY A 268 6.81 -27.37 -4.57
CA GLY A 268 6.41 -26.97 -3.21
C GLY A 268 6.16 -28.17 -2.30
N GLN A 269 4.99 -28.17 -1.66
CA GLN A 269 4.57 -29.22 -0.73
C GLN A 269 3.81 -30.37 -1.42
N SER A 270 3.47 -30.24 -2.70
CA SER A 270 2.83 -31.31 -3.47
C SER A 270 3.81 -32.45 -3.76
N GLU A 271 3.30 -33.67 -3.80
CA GLU A 271 4.01 -34.87 -4.24
C GLU A 271 4.29 -34.85 -5.75
N GLY A 272 5.00 -35.87 -6.23
CA GLY A 272 5.41 -36.03 -7.62
C GLY A 272 6.92 -36.14 -7.75
N GLU A 273 7.35 -37.12 -8.53
CA GLU A 273 8.76 -37.38 -8.86
C GLU A 273 8.96 -37.47 -10.39
N PRO A 274 10.07 -36.95 -10.92
CA PRO A 274 11.13 -36.24 -10.20
C PRO A 274 10.68 -34.86 -9.70
N ARG A 275 11.27 -34.39 -8.60
CA ARG A 275 11.06 -33.00 -8.10
C ARG A 275 11.38 -31.97 -9.18
N PHE A 276 10.73 -30.82 -9.11
CA PHE A 276 10.91 -29.67 -10.02
C PHE A 276 10.69 -29.99 -11.51
N TYR A 277 9.91 -31.02 -11.82
CA TYR A 277 9.62 -31.41 -13.18
C TYR A 277 8.50 -30.56 -13.80
N GLU A 278 8.88 -29.69 -14.74
CA GLU A 278 7.94 -28.80 -15.44
C GLU A 278 7.28 -29.54 -16.62
N ASN A 279 6.10 -30.14 -16.39
CA ASN A 279 5.34 -30.87 -17.42
C ASN A 279 3.96 -30.21 -17.69
N PRO A 280 3.72 -29.67 -18.91
CA PRO A 280 2.49 -28.93 -19.21
C PRO A 280 1.23 -29.79 -19.12
N THR A 281 1.30 -31.06 -19.54
CA THR A 281 0.15 -31.99 -19.50
C THR A 281 -0.25 -32.29 -18.06
N GLN A 282 0.72 -32.53 -17.19
CA GLN A 282 0.48 -32.77 -15.77
C GLN A 282 -0.10 -31.54 -15.07
N LYS A 283 0.42 -30.34 -15.36
CA LYS A 283 -0.12 -29.09 -14.80
C LYS A 283 -1.56 -28.82 -15.23
N VAL A 284 -1.90 -29.11 -16.49
CA VAL A 284 -3.30 -29.04 -16.95
C VAL A 284 -4.19 -30.03 -16.20
N ALA A 285 -3.72 -31.26 -15.97
CA ALA A 285 -4.44 -32.25 -15.17
C ALA A 285 -4.63 -31.77 -13.72
N ASP A 286 -3.60 -31.18 -13.10
CA ASP A 286 -3.69 -30.64 -11.73
C ASP A 286 -4.74 -29.55 -11.59
N ILE A 287 -4.86 -28.65 -12.58
CA ILE A 287 -5.90 -27.62 -12.58
C ILE A 287 -7.29 -28.27 -12.59
N LYS A 288 -7.51 -29.30 -13.43
CA LYS A 288 -8.79 -30.03 -13.49
C LYS A 288 -9.08 -30.82 -12.21
N SER A 289 -8.05 -31.38 -11.58
CA SER A 289 -8.15 -32.02 -10.27
C SER A 289 -8.52 -31.00 -9.18
N ALA A 290 -7.94 -29.81 -9.22
CA ALA A 290 -8.27 -28.72 -8.29
C ALA A 290 -9.73 -28.25 -8.47
N ILE A 291 -10.24 -28.18 -9.70
CA ILE A 291 -11.66 -27.92 -9.97
C ILE A 291 -12.54 -29.03 -9.37
N THR A 292 -12.15 -30.29 -9.53
CA THR A 292 -12.86 -31.44 -8.95
C THR A 292 -12.90 -31.36 -7.42
N TYR A 293 -11.78 -30.98 -6.81
CA TYR A 293 -11.71 -30.73 -5.37
C TYR A 293 -12.66 -29.60 -4.95
N LEU A 294 -12.64 -28.44 -5.62
CA LEU A 294 -13.56 -27.34 -5.31
C LEU A 294 -15.03 -27.77 -5.42
N GLN A 295 -15.40 -28.56 -6.43
CA GLN A 295 -16.77 -29.04 -6.60
C GLN A 295 -17.26 -29.97 -5.49
N SER A 296 -16.33 -30.60 -4.76
CA SER A 296 -16.65 -31.44 -3.61
C SER A 296 -17.00 -30.65 -2.35
N LEU A 297 -16.69 -29.35 -2.33
CA LEU A 297 -16.88 -28.48 -1.18
C LEU A 297 -18.33 -27.95 -1.14
N PRO A 298 -19.08 -28.15 -0.05
CA PRO A 298 -20.50 -27.77 0.00
C PRO A 298 -20.75 -26.27 -0.13
N MET A 299 -19.77 -25.45 0.27
CA MET A 299 -19.83 -23.99 0.19
C MET A 299 -19.46 -23.42 -1.20
N VAL A 300 -19.06 -24.25 -2.16
CA VAL A 300 -18.75 -23.82 -3.53
C VAL A 300 -20.01 -23.91 -4.40
N ASN A 301 -20.30 -22.84 -5.14
CA ASN A 301 -21.31 -22.86 -6.18
C ASN A 301 -20.71 -23.45 -7.46
N ASN A 302 -21.11 -24.68 -7.81
CA ASN A 302 -20.57 -25.43 -8.94
C ASN A 302 -20.83 -24.79 -10.32
N ASP A 303 -21.82 -23.91 -10.43
CA ASP A 303 -22.12 -23.16 -11.65
C ASP A 303 -21.32 -21.85 -11.76
N LYS A 304 -20.46 -21.55 -10.77
CA LYS A 304 -19.70 -20.30 -10.68
C LYS A 304 -18.24 -20.54 -10.31
N ILE A 305 -17.60 -21.52 -10.96
CA ILE A 305 -16.17 -21.78 -10.81
C ILE A 305 -15.41 -21.15 -11.98
N GLY A 306 -14.51 -20.22 -11.68
CA GLY A 306 -13.57 -19.63 -12.63
C GLY A 306 -12.13 -20.01 -12.35
N ALA A 307 -11.21 -19.52 -13.18
CA ALA A 307 -9.79 -19.71 -12.99
C ALA A 307 -8.98 -18.44 -13.32
N LEU A 308 -7.91 -18.22 -12.57
CA LEU A 308 -6.92 -17.18 -12.79
C LEU A 308 -5.56 -17.84 -13.03
N GLY A 309 -4.95 -17.57 -14.19
CA GLY A 309 -3.60 -18.01 -14.51
C GLY A 309 -2.61 -16.86 -14.58
N ILE A 310 -1.47 -17.00 -13.89
CA ILE A 310 -0.44 -15.95 -13.82
C ILE A 310 0.80 -16.40 -14.60
N CYS A 311 1.32 -15.53 -15.49
CA CYS A 311 2.48 -15.84 -16.31
C CYS A 311 2.29 -17.14 -17.10
N ALA A 312 3.17 -18.14 -16.96
CA ALA A 312 3.02 -19.43 -17.62
C ALA A 312 1.79 -20.22 -17.16
N GLY A 313 1.32 -19.98 -15.93
CA GLY A 313 0.06 -20.51 -15.42
C GLY A 313 -1.15 -20.10 -16.28
N ALA A 314 -1.06 -18.97 -16.99
CA ALA A 314 -2.09 -18.53 -17.93
C ALA A 314 -2.32 -19.55 -19.05
N MET A 315 -1.25 -20.04 -19.68
CA MET A 315 -1.37 -21.00 -20.78
C MET A 315 -1.92 -22.35 -20.29
N TYR A 316 -1.46 -22.85 -19.14
CA TYR A 316 -2.00 -24.08 -18.55
C TYR A 316 -3.48 -23.95 -18.19
N THR A 317 -3.86 -22.80 -17.63
CA THR A 317 -5.26 -22.49 -17.28
C THR A 317 -6.15 -22.42 -18.52
N LEU A 318 -5.70 -21.76 -19.58
CA LEU A 318 -6.45 -21.67 -20.84
C LEU A 318 -6.60 -23.05 -21.51
N ILE A 319 -5.55 -23.86 -21.51
CA ILE A 319 -5.63 -25.24 -22.04
C ILE A 319 -6.60 -26.06 -21.20
N ALA A 320 -6.53 -25.98 -19.86
CA ALA A 320 -7.49 -26.66 -18.98
C ALA A 320 -8.94 -26.23 -19.28
N ALA A 321 -9.19 -24.93 -19.40
CA ALA A 321 -10.52 -24.39 -19.69
C ALA A 321 -11.04 -24.80 -21.07
N SER A 322 -10.18 -24.90 -22.09
CA SER A 322 -10.58 -25.41 -23.41
C SER A 322 -10.94 -26.89 -23.43
N GLN A 323 -10.58 -27.64 -22.38
CA GLN A 323 -10.81 -29.08 -22.26
C GLN A 323 -11.77 -29.45 -21.13
N ASP A 324 -12.23 -28.48 -20.33
CA ASP A 324 -13.05 -28.71 -19.14
C ASP A 324 -14.09 -27.60 -18.96
N ASN A 325 -15.32 -27.90 -19.37
CA ASN A 325 -16.45 -26.96 -19.36
C ASN A 325 -16.92 -26.57 -17.95
N ARG A 326 -16.33 -27.14 -16.89
CA ARG A 326 -16.61 -26.73 -15.50
C ARG A 326 -16.01 -25.35 -15.19
N ILE A 327 -14.99 -24.93 -15.92
CA ILE A 327 -14.38 -23.60 -15.79
C ILE A 327 -15.24 -22.59 -16.58
N GLN A 328 -16.02 -21.78 -15.87
CA GLN A 328 -17.00 -20.84 -16.46
C GLN A 328 -16.37 -19.54 -16.94
N SER A 329 -15.23 -19.15 -16.37
CA SER A 329 -14.53 -17.92 -16.73
C SER A 329 -13.03 -18.08 -16.49
N VAL A 330 -12.24 -17.40 -17.31
CA VAL A 330 -10.78 -17.36 -17.18
C VAL A 330 -10.30 -15.93 -17.18
N VAL A 331 -9.42 -15.60 -16.22
CA VAL A 331 -8.65 -14.37 -16.19
C VAL A 331 -7.18 -14.73 -16.29
N THR A 332 -6.40 -13.91 -16.98
CA THR A 332 -4.95 -14.10 -17.06
C THR A 332 -4.21 -12.83 -16.69
N ALA A 333 -3.10 -12.95 -15.96
CA ALA A 333 -2.27 -11.83 -15.55
C ALA A 333 -0.82 -12.05 -15.96
N ALA A 334 -0.20 -11.02 -16.56
CA ALA A 334 1.18 -11.06 -17.07
C ALA A 334 1.46 -12.29 -17.96
N SER A 335 0.51 -12.62 -18.85
CA SER A 335 0.41 -13.92 -19.50
C SER A 335 1.62 -14.30 -20.34
N TRP A 336 2.10 -15.53 -20.15
CA TRP A 336 3.07 -16.17 -21.03
C TRP A 336 2.36 -17.20 -21.91
N LEU A 337 1.87 -16.74 -23.06
CA LEU A 337 1.16 -17.55 -24.07
C LEU A 337 2.12 -17.76 -25.24
N HIS A 338 2.93 -18.81 -25.14
CA HIS A 338 4.03 -19.01 -26.08
C HIS A 338 3.67 -19.99 -27.19
N ASP A 339 4.29 -19.74 -28.34
CA ASP A 339 4.36 -20.64 -29.48
C ASP A 339 5.82 -20.74 -29.93
N ALA A 340 6.06 -21.50 -31.00
CA ALA A 340 7.40 -21.70 -31.52
C ALA A 340 8.11 -20.40 -31.95
N GLU A 341 7.37 -19.35 -32.34
CA GLU A 341 7.97 -18.07 -32.72
C GLU A 341 8.27 -17.22 -31.48
N ALA A 342 7.37 -17.20 -30.50
CA ALA A 342 7.62 -16.55 -29.22
C ALA A 342 8.85 -17.13 -28.52
N ASP A 343 8.99 -18.45 -28.48
CA ASP A 343 10.14 -19.11 -27.84
C ASP A 343 11.48 -18.68 -28.44
N LYS A 344 11.55 -18.49 -29.77
CA LYS A 344 12.77 -18.00 -30.45
C LYS A 344 13.17 -16.61 -29.95
N LEU A 345 12.22 -15.73 -29.61
CA LEU A 345 12.53 -14.39 -29.11
C LEU A 345 13.22 -14.43 -27.74
N PHE A 346 12.89 -15.41 -26.90
CA PHE A 346 13.39 -15.52 -25.53
C PHE A 346 14.64 -16.39 -25.43
N TYR A 347 14.82 -17.30 -26.37
CA TYR A 347 15.87 -18.31 -26.30
C TYR A 347 16.91 -18.17 -27.41
N GLY A 348 17.17 -16.95 -27.90
CA GLY A 348 18.30 -16.70 -28.80
C GLY A 348 18.10 -17.21 -30.23
N GLY A 349 16.86 -17.16 -30.72
CA GLY A 349 16.48 -17.61 -32.06
C GLY A 349 16.36 -19.12 -32.18
N GLU A 350 16.31 -19.60 -33.42
CA GLU A 350 16.19 -21.03 -33.73
C GLU A 350 17.35 -21.85 -33.16
N ALA A 351 18.57 -21.30 -33.20
CA ALA A 351 19.77 -21.97 -32.69
C ALA A 351 19.69 -22.23 -31.17
N GLY A 352 19.29 -21.23 -30.37
CA GLY A 352 19.22 -21.43 -28.93
C GLY A 352 18.00 -22.25 -28.48
N VAL A 353 16.89 -22.23 -29.24
CA VAL A 353 15.80 -23.21 -29.05
C VAL A 353 16.30 -24.64 -29.32
N PHE A 354 17.01 -24.86 -30.44
CA PHE A 354 17.58 -26.16 -30.77
C PHE A 354 18.58 -26.65 -29.71
N GLU A 355 19.40 -25.75 -29.18
CA GLU A 355 20.33 -26.05 -28.09
C GLU A 355 19.60 -26.50 -26.82
N LYS A 356 18.55 -25.77 -26.40
CA LYS A 356 17.73 -26.16 -25.24
C LYS A 356 17.05 -27.50 -25.43
N ILE A 357 16.51 -27.78 -26.63
CA ILE A 357 15.93 -29.09 -26.96
C ILE A 357 16.99 -30.19 -26.85
N THR A 358 18.21 -29.94 -27.36
CA THR A 358 19.31 -30.91 -27.29
C THR A 358 19.72 -31.19 -25.84
N GLN A 359 19.86 -30.15 -25.01
CA GLN A 359 20.15 -30.28 -23.58
C GLN A 359 19.06 -31.06 -22.85
N ALA A 360 17.79 -30.76 -23.12
CA ALA A 360 16.65 -31.48 -22.53
C ALA A 360 16.62 -32.97 -22.93
N GLN A 361 16.95 -33.30 -24.18
CA GLN A 361 17.05 -34.69 -24.66
C GLN A 361 18.20 -35.44 -23.99
N GLN A 362 19.35 -34.80 -23.79
CA GLN A 362 20.49 -35.37 -23.07
C GLN A 362 20.16 -35.63 -21.59
N ALA A 363 19.56 -34.65 -20.90
CA ALA A 363 19.09 -34.80 -19.53
C ALA A 363 18.08 -35.94 -19.38
N LYS A 364 17.11 -36.03 -20.31
CA LYS A 364 16.14 -37.13 -20.35
C LYS A 364 16.81 -38.49 -20.53
N ARG A 365 17.79 -38.59 -21.44
CA ARG A 365 18.53 -39.83 -21.67
C ARG A 365 19.36 -40.24 -20.46
N GLN A 366 20.01 -39.29 -19.79
CA GLN A 366 20.76 -39.54 -18.56
C GLN A 366 19.83 -40.10 -17.47
N TYR A 367 18.71 -39.42 -17.21
CA TYR A 367 17.72 -39.87 -16.24
C TYR A 367 17.22 -41.29 -16.54
N GLN A 368 16.94 -41.61 -17.80
CA GLN A 368 16.52 -42.96 -18.21
C GLN A 368 17.59 -44.04 -17.98
N LEU A 369 18.87 -43.69 -18.04
CA LEU A 369 19.99 -44.63 -17.89
C LEU A 369 20.43 -44.80 -16.44
N THR A 370 20.43 -43.72 -15.66
CA THR A 370 21.05 -43.70 -14.32
C THR A 370 20.07 -43.41 -13.19
N GLY A 371 18.90 -42.84 -13.50
CA GLY A 371 17.97 -42.30 -12.50
C GLY A 371 18.34 -40.90 -12.01
N ASP A 372 19.48 -40.34 -12.44
CA ASP A 372 19.93 -39.02 -11.99
C ASP A 372 19.19 -37.91 -12.75
N VAL A 373 18.68 -36.93 -12.00
CA VAL A 373 18.00 -35.76 -12.55
C VAL A 373 19.01 -34.62 -12.72
N ALA A 374 19.10 -34.08 -13.94
CA ALA A 374 19.87 -32.88 -14.20
C ALA A 374 18.98 -31.64 -13.96
N TYR A 375 19.37 -30.80 -13.00
CA TYR A 375 18.68 -29.56 -12.68
C TYR A 375 19.39 -28.36 -13.27
N ILE A 376 18.61 -27.38 -13.71
CA ILE A 376 19.07 -26.01 -13.98
C ILE A 376 18.37 -25.04 -13.03
N PRO A 377 18.99 -23.92 -12.65
CA PRO A 377 18.30 -22.90 -11.88
C PRO A 377 17.09 -22.34 -12.63
N SER A 378 15.96 -22.15 -11.95
CA SER A 378 14.83 -21.43 -12.56
C SER A 378 15.18 -19.98 -12.85
N ILE A 379 15.84 -19.31 -11.91
CA ILE A 379 16.26 -17.90 -11.99
C ILE A 379 17.74 -17.81 -11.61
N SER A 380 18.54 -17.08 -12.38
CA SER A 380 19.91 -16.77 -11.99
C SER A 380 20.39 -15.46 -12.60
N THR A 381 21.25 -14.75 -11.88
CA THR A 381 21.98 -13.58 -12.39
C THR A 381 23.37 -13.94 -12.91
N THR A 382 23.84 -15.16 -12.64
CA THR A 382 25.22 -15.59 -12.94
C THR A 382 25.29 -16.81 -13.84
N ASP A 383 24.25 -17.65 -13.85
CA ASP A 383 24.17 -18.85 -14.70
C ASP A 383 23.31 -18.56 -15.93
N ILE A 384 23.97 -18.42 -17.08
CA ILE A 384 23.32 -18.17 -18.37
C ILE A 384 22.42 -19.33 -18.83
N ASN A 385 22.59 -20.52 -18.25
CA ASN A 385 21.77 -21.68 -18.57
C ASN A 385 20.48 -21.75 -17.74
N ALA A 386 20.29 -20.85 -16.78
CA ALA A 386 19.05 -20.76 -16.03
C ALA A 386 17.84 -20.58 -16.97
N ALA A 387 16.68 -21.11 -16.57
CA ALA A 387 15.46 -20.97 -17.36
C ALA A 387 15.11 -19.48 -17.61
N MET A 388 15.37 -18.63 -16.60
CA MET A 388 15.27 -17.19 -16.65
C MET A 388 16.58 -16.56 -16.16
N TYR A 389 17.45 -16.18 -17.11
CA TYR A 389 18.70 -15.48 -16.82
C TYR A 389 18.48 -13.96 -16.79
N GLY A 390 18.67 -13.33 -15.62
CA GLY A 390 18.52 -11.89 -15.45
C GLY A 390 18.17 -11.43 -14.03
N PRO A 391 18.20 -10.11 -13.78
CA PRO A 391 17.97 -9.53 -12.45
C PRO A 391 16.46 -9.40 -12.15
N TYR A 392 15.75 -10.53 -12.06
CA TYR A 392 14.32 -10.54 -11.78
C TYR A 392 14.03 -10.33 -10.28
N ASP A 393 13.89 -9.06 -9.86
CA ASP A 393 13.70 -8.65 -8.46
C ASP A 393 12.65 -9.49 -7.71
N TYR A 394 11.48 -9.72 -8.30
CA TYR A 394 10.41 -10.48 -7.64
C TYR A 394 10.89 -11.85 -7.11
N TYR A 395 11.66 -12.60 -7.91
CA TYR A 395 12.12 -13.94 -7.56
C TYR A 395 13.42 -13.95 -6.74
N LEU A 396 14.11 -12.81 -6.65
CA LEU A 396 15.39 -12.66 -5.95
C LEU A 396 15.27 -11.92 -4.61
N ASN A 397 14.15 -11.23 -4.38
CA ASN A 397 13.90 -10.44 -3.18
C ASN A 397 13.08 -11.23 -2.14
N PRO A 398 13.63 -11.50 -0.93
CA PRO A 398 12.93 -12.21 0.15
C PRO A 398 11.69 -11.48 0.68
N GLU A 399 11.59 -10.16 0.52
CA GLU A 399 10.40 -9.38 0.89
C GLU A 399 9.27 -9.50 -0.16
N ARG A 400 9.54 -10.15 -1.29
CA ARG A 400 8.59 -10.32 -2.39
C ARG A 400 8.29 -11.78 -2.67
N GLY A 401 9.05 -12.40 -3.56
CA GLY A 401 8.77 -13.73 -4.10
C GLY A 401 9.92 -14.72 -3.92
N ALA A 402 11.05 -14.33 -3.33
CA ALA A 402 12.11 -15.27 -2.97
C ALA A 402 11.75 -16.02 -1.68
N VAL A 403 10.68 -16.83 -1.75
CA VAL A 403 10.21 -17.66 -0.64
C VAL A 403 11.20 -18.80 -0.42
N PRO A 404 11.74 -18.98 0.80
CA PRO A 404 12.56 -20.14 1.12
C PRO A 404 11.75 -21.43 0.96
N GLN A 405 12.30 -22.41 0.24
CA GLN A 405 11.72 -23.75 0.16
C GLN A 405 12.16 -24.60 1.35
#